data_AF-A0A7C1WM39-F1
#
_entry.id   AF-A0A7C1WM39-F1
#
_cell.length_a   1.000
_cell.length_b   1.000
_cell.length_c   1.000
_cell.angle_alpha   90.00
_cell.angle_beta   90.00
_cell.angle_gamma   90.00
#
_symmetry.space_group_name_H-M   'P 1'
#
loop_
_entity.id
_entity.type
_entity.pdbx_description
1 polymer ?
#
loop_
_entity_poly.entity_id
_entity_poly.type
_entity_poly.pdbx_seq_one_letter_code
_entity_poly.pdbx_strand_id
1 'polypeptide(L)'
;MQLGLLWIGLVGQAGGGSDGLRGFFDQALTFLYTAAHWLGQVVENIVQAIVGYALPTDLIDPIGFLILLTIFLAISEIAKRLAWVIVVAGWVLIVVRIVMEVLRTHG
;
A
#
# COMPACT_ATOMS: atom_id res chain seq x y z
N MET A 1 50.96 8.84 -6.31
CA MET A 1 50.07 7.94 -7.07
C MET A 1 48.76 7.68 -6.30
N GLN A 2 48.04 8.73 -5.86
CA GLN A 2 46.87 8.60 -4.96
C GLN A 2 45.56 9.15 -5.56
N LEU A 3 45.62 9.71 -6.78
CA LEU A 3 44.48 10.32 -7.46
C LEU A 3 43.63 9.31 -8.26
N GLY A 4 44.14 8.10 -8.49
CA GLY A 4 43.46 7.02 -9.21
C GLY A 4 42.46 6.20 -8.38
N LEU A 5 42.23 6.55 -7.10
CA LEU A 5 41.26 5.86 -6.22
C LEU A 5 40.01 6.71 -5.93
N LEU A 6 40.05 8.01 -6.21
CA LEU A 6 38.92 8.92 -5.97
C LEU A 6 37.75 8.70 -6.94
N TRP A 7 38.01 8.22 -8.16
CA TRP A 7 36.94 7.96 -9.14
C TRP A 7 36.16 6.67 -8.86
N ILE A 8 36.76 5.69 -8.16
CA ILE A 8 36.08 4.43 -7.78
C ILE A 8 34.99 4.71 -6.72
N GLY A 9 35.21 5.67 -5.82
CA GLY A 9 34.19 6.12 -4.86
C GLY A 9 33.07 6.96 -5.49
N LEU A 10 33.39 7.74 -6.54
CA LEU A 10 32.41 8.57 -7.25
C LEU A 10 31.47 7.75 -8.16
N VAL A 11 31.99 6.69 -8.79
CA VAL A 11 31.18 5.76 -9.59
C VAL A 11 30.30 4.86 -8.71
N GLY A 12 30.73 4.56 -7.47
CA GLY A 12 29.92 3.82 -6.49
C GLY A 12 28.72 4.59 -5.92
N GLN A 13 28.72 5.92 -5.99
CA GLN A 13 27.67 6.77 -5.43
C GLN A 13 26.52 7.09 -6.40
N ALA A 14 26.68 6.77 -7.69
CA ALA A 14 25.66 6.96 -8.73
C ALA A 14 24.66 5.79 -8.84
N GLY A 15 24.71 4.81 -7.92
CA GLY A 15 23.85 3.62 -7.89
C GLY A 15 22.61 3.70 -7.00
N GLY A 16 22.17 4.90 -6.60
CA GLY A 16 21.15 5.15 -5.56
C GLY A 16 19.68 4.87 -5.92
N GLY A 17 19.40 3.97 -6.87
CA GLY A 17 18.01 3.62 -7.22
C GLY A 17 17.35 2.66 -6.23
N SER A 18 18.12 1.74 -5.63
CA SER A 18 17.60 0.73 -4.70
C SER A 18 17.44 1.23 -3.26
N ASP A 19 18.20 2.24 -2.86
CA ASP A 19 18.21 2.72 -1.48
C ASP A 19 16.96 3.55 -1.16
N GLY A 20 16.51 4.38 -2.10
CA GLY A 20 15.23 5.08 -1.99
C GLY A 20 14.04 4.11 -1.95
N LEU A 21 14.08 3.04 -2.75
CA LEU A 21 13.06 1.99 -2.73
C LEU A 21 13.03 1.28 -1.37
N ARG A 22 14.20 0.86 -0.86
CA ARG A 22 14.32 0.21 0.44
C ARG A 22 13.78 1.10 1.57
N GLY A 23 14.14 2.39 1.57
CA GLY A 23 13.63 3.35 2.56
C GLY A 23 12.11 3.54 2.47
N PHE A 24 11.54 3.59 1.27
CA PHE A 24 10.08 3.65 1.08
C PHE A 24 9.38 2.40 1.63
N PHE A 25 9.89 1.21 1.32
CA PHE A 25 9.35 -0.04 1.85
C PHE A 25 9.46 -0.10 3.37
N ASP A 26 10.59 0.29 3.93
CA ASP A 26 10.83 0.29 5.39
C ASP A 26 9.88 1.25 6.11
N GLN A 27 9.67 2.45 5.56
CA GLN A 27 8.70 3.42 6.05
C GLN A 27 7.27 2.86 6.01
N ALA A 28 6.89 2.19 4.92
CA ALA A 28 5.57 1.59 4.76
C ALA A 28 5.35 0.41 5.72
N LEU A 29 6.36 -0.46 5.89
CA LEU A 29 6.31 -1.56 6.86
C LEU A 29 6.20 -1.04 8.29
N THR A 30 6.97 0.01 8.62
CA THR A 30 6.91 0.66 9.93
C THR A 30 5.53 1.22 10.21
N PHE A 31 4.94 1.93 9.25
CA PHE A 31 3.57 2.44 9.36
C PHE A 31 2.56 1.30 9.57
N LEU A 32 2.67 0.23 8.80
CA LEU A 32 1.79 -0.93 8.91
C LEU A 32 1.92 -1.62 10.27
N TYR A 33 3.15 -1.78 10.76
CA TYR A 33 3.44 -2.31 12.09
C TYR A 33 2.83 -1.45 13.19
N THR A 34 3.02 -0.13 13.13
CA THR A 34 2.42 0.80 14.12
C THR A 34 0.89 0.70 14.13
N ALA A 35 0.27 0.65 12.95
CA ALA A 35 -1.18 0.50 12.84
C ALA A 35 -1.67 -0.85 13.39
N ALA A 36 -0.98 -1.94 13.07
CA ALA A 36 -1.30 -3.28 13.55
C ALA A 36 -1.19 -3.35 15.08
N HIS A 37 -0.07 -2.88 15.64
CA HIS A 37 0.16 -2.89 17.07
C HIS A 37 -0.90 -2.09 17.84
N TRP A 38 -1.26 -0.91 17.33
CA TRP A 38 -2.31 -0.08 17.93
C TRP A 38 -3.68 -0.76 17.90
N LEU A 39 -4.04 -1.39 16.77
CA LEU A 39 -5.27 -2.18 16.67
C LEU A 39 -5.26 -3.41 17.59
N GLY A 40 -4.12 -4.07 17.74
CA GLY A 40 -3.93 -5.19 18.67
C GLY A 40 -4.17 -4.77 20.12
N GLN A 41 -3.60 -3.65 20.54
CA GLN A 41 -3.82 -3.09 21.88
C GLN A 41 -5.29 -2.71 22.13
N VAL A 42 -5.98 -2.14 21.13
CA VAL A 42 -7.41 -1.83 21.27
C VAL A 42 -8.20 -3.10 21.56
N VAL A 43 -7.89 -4.20 20.87
CA VAL A 43 -8.56 -5.49 21.11
C VAL A 43 -8.17 -6.11 22.43
N GLU A 44 -6.90 -6.05 22.83
CA GLU A 44 -6.48 -6.48 24.17
C GLU A 44 -7.29 -5.76 25.25
N ASN A 45 -7.42 -4.43 25.17
CA ASN A 45 -8.18 -3.64 26.13
C ASN A 45 -9.67 -4.06 26.19
N ILE A 46 -10.28 -4.34 25.03
CA ILE A 46 -11.67 -4.82 24.95
C ILE A 46 -11.79 -6.22 25.56
N VAL A 47 -10.88 -7.14 25.22
CA VAL A 47 -10.88 -8.51 25.71
C VAL A 47 -10.66 -8.53 27.22
N GLN A 48 -9.73 -7.71 27.73
CA GLN A 48 -9.50 -7.57 29.16
C GLN A 48 -10.72 -6.99 29.89
N ALA A 49 -11.42 -6.02 29.29
CA ALA A 49 -12.65 -5.45 29.86
C ALA A 49 -13.81 -6.46 29.92
N ILE A 50 -13.89 -7.41 28.98
CA ILE A 50 -14.98 -8.40 28.90
C ILE A 50 -14.65 -9.67 29.70
N VAL A 51 -13.46 -10.22 29.50
CA VAL A 51 -13.03 -11.54 30.02
C VAL A 51 -12.30 -11.41 31.37
N GLY A 52 -11.78 -10.22 31.70
CA GLY A 52 -11.04 -9.97 32.94
C GLY A 52 -9.63 -10.57 32.97
N TYR A 53 -9.16 -11.16 31.86
CA TYR A 53 -7.82 -11.74 31.74
C TYR A 53 -7.01 -11.02 30.65
N ALA A 54 -5.73 -10.77 30.93
CA ALA A 54 -4.80 -10.16 29.99
C ALA A 54 -4.34 -11.20 28.96
N LEU A 55 -4.47 -10.89 27.67
CA LEU A 55 -3.94 -11.76 26.63
C LEU A 55 -2.40 -11.75 26.67
N PRO A 56 -1.73 -12.87 26.36
CA PRO A 56 -0.28 -12.87 26.23
C PRO A 56 0.16 -11.87 25.17
N THR A 57 1.22 -11.10 25.45
CA THR A 57 1.71 -10.05 24.55
C THR A 57 2.10 -10.56 23.17
N ASP A 58 2.55 -11.82 23.09
CA ASP A 58 2.91 -12.48 21.82
C ASP A 58 1.71 -12.71 20.89
N LEU A 59 0.46 -12.65 21.41
CA LEU A 59 -0.76 -12.79 20.62
C LEU A 59 -1.33 -11.45 20.16
N ILE A 60 -0.94 -10.34 20.81
CA ILE A 60 -1.47 -9.00 20.53
C ILE A 60 -1.08 -8.57 19.10
N ASP A 61 0.18 -8.76 18.73
CA ASP A 61 0.70 -8.37 17.42
C ASP A 61 0.04 -9.16 16.26
N PRO A 62 -0.03 -10.51 16.29
CA PRO A 62 -0.74 -11.29 15.28
C PRO A 62 -2.22 -10.90 15.13
N ILE A 63 -2.93 -10.64 16.24
CA ILE A 63 -4.34 -10.22 16.22
C ILE A 63 -4.48 -8.84 15.57
N GLY A 64 -3.59 -7.90 15.93
CA GLY A 64 -3.53 -6.58 15.33
C GLY A 64 -3.33 -6.62 13.81
N PHE A 65 -2.42 -7.47 13.33
CA PHE A 65 -2.21 -7.70 11.89
C PHE A 65 -3.43 -8.31 11.19
N LEU A 66 -4.11 -9.28 11.81
CA LEU A 66 -5.33 -9.87 11.24
C LEU A 66 -6.45 -8.84 11.07
N ILE A 67 -6.63 -7.96 12.04
CA ILE A 67 -7.66 -6.90 11.99
C ILE A 67 -7.30 -5.87 10.92
N LEU A 68 -6.05 -5.44 10.90
CA LEU A 68 -5.56 -4.49 9.90
C LEU A 68 -5.77 -5.02 8.48
N LEU A 69 -5.43 -6.30 8.26
CA LEU A 69 -5.62 -6.96 6.97
C LEU A 69 -7.10 -7.12 6.62
N THR A 70 -7.96 -7.40 7.60
CA THR A 70 -9.42 -7.47 7.40
C THR A 70 -10.00 -6.12 6.97
N ILE A 71 -9.61 -5.03 7.63
CA ILE A 71 -10.03 -3.66 7.26
C ILE A 71 -9.53 -3.33 5.85
N PHE A 72 -8.28 -3.67 5.55
CA PHE A 72 -7.70 -3.46 4.23
C PHE A 72 -8.46 -4.21 3.13
N LEU A 73 -8.81 -5.47 3.35
CA LEU A 73 -9.64 -6.25 2.42
C LEU A 73 -11.02 -5.61 2.23
N ALA A 74 -11.67 -5.20 3.32
CA ALA A 74 -12.99 -4.56 3.24
C ALA A 74 -12.97 -3.28 2.38
N ILE A 75 -11.93 -2.45 2.53
CA ILE A 75 -11.74 -1.26 1.70
C ILE A 75 -11.39 -1.65 0.25
N SER A 76 -10.55 -2.68 0.07
CA SER A 76 -10.14 -3.18 -1.25
C SER A 76 -11.32 -3.70 -2.08
N GLU A 77 -12.29 -4.38 -1.45
CA GLU A 77 -13.51 -4.82 -2.12
C GLU A 77 -14.32 -3.65 -2.68
N ILE A 78 -14.45 -2.58 -1.91
CA ILE A 78 -15.12 -1.35 -2.33
C ILE A 78 -14.33 -0.68 -3.46
N ALA A 79 -13.01 -0.57 -3.30
CA ALA A 79 -12.11 0.00 -4.30
C ALA A 79 -12.20 -0.75 -5.64
N LYS A 80 -12.27 -2.09 -5.61
CA LYS A 80 -12.44 -2.93 -6.81
C LYS A 80 -13.74 -2.62 -7.53
N ARG A 81 -14.84 -2.43 -6.79
CA ARG A 81 -16.14 -2.10 -7.36
C ARG A 81 -16.15 -0.71 -8.01
N LEU A 82 -15.52 0.29 -7.38
CA LEU A 82 -15.35 1.63 -7.95
C LEU A 82 -14.42 1.63 -9.18
N ALA A 83 -13.29 0.92 -9.11
CA ALA A 83 -12.35 0.81 -10.21
C ALA A 83 -13.02 0.25 -11.47
N TRP A 84 -13.85 -0.78 -11.32
CA TRP A 84 -14.55 -1.37 -12.45
C TRP A 84 -15.55 -0.40 -13.09
N VAL A 85 -16.29 0.37 -12.28
CA VAL A 85 -17.21 1.41 -12.80
C VAL A 85 -16.45 2.47 -13.60
N ILE A 86 -15.32 2.95 -13.08
CA ILE A 86 -14.50 3.96 -13.76
C ILE A 86 -13.94 3.42 -15.08
N VAL A 87 -13.46 2.17 -15.11
CA VAL A 87 -12.95 1.52 -16.31
C VAL A 87 -14.05 1.37 -17.35
N VAL A 88 -15.22 0.85 -16.98
CA VAL A 88 -16.36 0.71 -17.89
C VAL A 88 -16.80 2.07 -18.43
N ALA A 89 -16.90 3.08 -17.57
CA ALA A 89 -17.24 4.44 -17.99
C ALA A 89 -16.21 5.01 -18.98
N GLY A 90 -14.91 4.81 -18.70
CA GLY A 90 -13.82 5.21 -19.60
C GLY A 90 -13.92 4.54 -20.96
N TRP A 91 -14.17 3.23 -20.99
CA TRP A 91 -14.37 2.50 -22.24
C TRP A 91 -15.56 3.03 -23.04
N VAL A 92 -16.71 3.24 -22.40
CA VAL A 92 -17.91 3.78 -23.06
C VAL A 92 -17.63 5.16 -23.65
N LEU A 93 -16.97 6.05 -22.90
CA LEU A 93 -16.62 7.39 -23.37
C LEU A 93 -15.67 7.37 -24.58
N ILE A 94 -14.69 6.47 -24.60
CA ILE A 94 -13.77 6.31 -25.73
C ILE A 94 -14.52 5.79 -26.96
N VAL A 95 -15.39 4.79 -26.80
CA VAL A 95 -16.20 4.26 -27.91
C VAL A 95 -17.09 5.35 -28.51
N VAL A 96 -17.81 6.11 -27.67
CA VAL A 96 -18.65 7.23 -28.12
C VAL A 96 -17.83 8.24 -28.91
N ARG A 97 -16.64 8.60 -28.41
CA ARG A 97 -15.74 9.53 -29.09
C ARG A 97 -15.34 9.02 -30.48
N ILE A 98 -14.96 7.74 -30.59
CA ILE A 98 -14.58 7.14 -31.87
C ILE A 98 -15.75 7.16 -32.86
N VAL A 99 -16.95 6.78 -32.41
CA VAL A 99 -18.16 6.78 -33.26
C VAL A 99 -18.46 8.19 -33.78
N MET A 100 -18.39 9.20 -32.91
CA MET A 100 -18.62 10.60 -33.30
C MET A 100 -17.58 11.09 -34.31
N GLU A 101 -16.31 10.72 -34.13
CA GLU A 101 -15.21 11.09 -35.05
C GLU A 101 -15.41 10.43 -36.44
N VAL A 102 -15.80 9.16 -36.46
CA VAL A 102 -16.04 8.41 -37.71
C VAL A 102 -17.25 8.95 -38.46
N LEU A 103 -18.36 9.22 -37.77
CA LEU A 103 -19.55 9.83 -38.36
C LEU A 103 -19.26 11.22 -38.94
N ARG A 104 -18.39 11.99 -38.28
CA ARG A 104 -17.95 13.30 -38.78
C ARG A 104 -17.05 13.20 -40.01
N THR A 105 -16.26 12.14 -40.12
CA THR A 105 -15.27 11.97 -41.19
C THR A 105 -15.88 11.35 -42.47
N HIS A 106 -16.99 10.63 -42.35
CA HIS A 106 -17.65 9.94 -43.47
C HIS A 106 -19.03 10.50 -43.85
N GLY A 107 -19.50 11.55 -43.17
CA GLY A 107 -20.74 12.28 -43.45
C GLY A 107 -20.52 13.60 -44.17
#